data_AF-A0A7C9P767-F1
#
_entry.id   AF-A0A7C9P767-F1
#
_cell.length_a   1.000
_cell.length_b   1.000
_cell.length_c   1.000
_cell.angle_alpha   90.00
_cell.angle_beta   90.00
_cell.angle_gamma   90.00
#
_symmetry.space_group_name_H-M   'P 1'
#
loop_
_entity.id
_entity.type
_entity.pdbx_description
1 polymer ?
#
loop_
_entity_poly.entity_id
_entity_poly.type
_entity_poly.pdbx_seq_one_letter_code
_entity_poly.pdbx_strand_id
1 'polypeptide(L)'
;MHRTLIAALLMLCLPTANAAAPTMQPGLYDISMQFVLKGMPIQMPVTTFQQCITAQDVVNGMAYASSENKDCKISNLNQSGNKVSYDFNCAAQQGGPRMVGRASGISHATGYNVMMEGRFNPAVEGMSEFSQKLNATRLGNCSK
;
A
#
# COMPACT_ATOMS: atom_id res chain seq x y z
N MET A 1 -9.46 61.40 34.68
CA MET A 1 -9.21 61.16 33.24
C MET A 1 -7.82 60.53 33.15
N HIS A 2 -7.62 59.23 32.94
CA HIS A 2 -7.86 58.51 31.69
C HIS A 2 -7.94 57.01 31.98
N ARG A 3 -8.95 56.36 31.37
CA ARG A 3 -9.17 54.91 31.39
C ARG A 3 -8.29 54.28 30.31
N THR A 4 -7.32 53.46 30.67
CA THR A 4 -6.60 52.61 29.71
C THR A 4 -7.05 51.17 29.88
N LEU A 5 -7.96 50.76 28.99
CA LEU A 5 -8.40 49.37 28.79
C LEU A 5 -7.26 48.58 28.17
N ILE A 6 -6.63 47.68 28.93
CA ILE A 6 -5.69 46.69 28.42
C ILE A 6 -6.51 45.48 27.99
N ALA A 7 -6.77 45.37 26.69
CA ALA A 7 -7.41 44.20 26.10
C ALA A 7 -6.41 43.03 26.07
N ALA A 8 -6.63 42.05 26.94
CA ALA A 8 -5.89 40.80 26.96
C ALA A 8 -6.30 39.96 25.73
N LEU A 9 -5.45 39.97 24.71
CA LEU A 9 -5.59 39.12 23.53
C LEU A 9 -5.16 37.70 23.89
N LEU A 10 -6.09 36.88 24.40
CA LEU A 10 -5.90 35.43 24.53
C LEU A 10 -5.80 34.83 23.12
N MET A 11 -4.56 34.62 22.67
CA MET A 11 -4.25 33.89 21.46
C MET A 11 -4.54 32.40 21.72
N LEU A 12 -5.72 31.95 21.29
CA LEU A 12 -6.17 30.57 21.36
C LEU A 12 -5.27 29.71 20.46
N CYS A 13 -4.26 29.05 21.04
CA CYS A 13 -3.55 27.97 20.37
C CYS A 13 -4.51 26.77 20.22
N LEU A 14 -5.21 26.71 19.09
CA LEU A 14 -5.92 25.51 18.67
C LEU A 14 -4.88 24.41 18.40
N PRO A 15 -4.97 23.23 19.04
CA PRO A 15 -4.16 22.09 18.65
C PRO A 15 -4.57 21.72 17.22
N THR A 16 -3.66 21.88 16.27
CA THR A 16 -3.80 21.27 14.95
C THR A 16 -3.77 19.77 15.18
N ALA A 17 -4.96 19.15 15.23
CA ALA A 17 -5.10 17.72 15.17
C ALA A 17 -4.46 17.28 13.85
N ASN A 18 -3.20 16.86 13.92
CA ASN A 18 -2.51 16.18 12.84
C ASN A 18 -3.26 14.86 12.70
N ALA A 19 -4.33 14.86 11.89
CA ALA A 19 -5.13 13.68 11.63
C ALA A 19 -4.21 12.68 10.92
N ALA A 20 -3.53 11.86 11.73
CA ALA A 20 -2.83 10.70 11.25
C ALA A 20 -3.85 9.93 10.40
N ALA A 21 -3.48 9.70 9.15
CA ALA A 21 -4.26 8.87 8.26
C ALA A 21 -4.69 7.59 8.99
N PRO A 22 -5.88 7.03 8.73
CA PRO A 22 -6.23 5.72 9.26
C PRO A 22 -5.21 4.69 8.75
N THR A 23 -4.25 4.36 9.60
CA THR A 23 -3.30 3.27 9.41
C THR A 23 -4.11 1.99 9.26
N MET A 24 -3.77 1.19 8.24
CA MET A 24 -4.43 -0.09 7.99
C MET A 24 -4.44 -0.92 9.28
N GLN A 25 -5.58 -1.51 9.65
CA GLN A 25 -5.69 -2.29 10.89
C GLN A 25 -5.06 -3.67 10.70
N PRO A 26 -4.26 -4.16 11.66
CA PRO A 26 -3.81 -5.55 11.63
C PRO A 26 -4.97 -6.54 11.57
N GLY A 27 -4.77 -7.67 10.89
CA GLY A 27 -5.79 -8.70 10.75
C GLY A 27 -5.65 -9.57 9.51
N LEU A 28 -6.65 -10.43 9.31
CA LEU A 28 -6.79 -11.24 8.10
C LEU A 28 -7.45 -10.39 7.01
N TYR A 29 -6.88 -10.41 5.81
CA TYR A 29 -7.39 -9.72 4.64
C TYR A 29 -7.65 -10.71 3.50
N ASP A 30 -8.74 -10.50 2.77
CA ASP A 30 -8.95 -11.07 1.44
C ASP A 30 -8.42 -10.09 0.40
N ILE A 31 -7.53 -10.57 -0.47
CA ILE A 31 -6.84 -9.75 -1.46
C ILE A 31 -7.19 -10.29 -2.84
N SER A 32 -7.79 -9.44 -3.67
CA SER A 32 -7.98 -9.68 -5.10
C SER A 32 -6.83 -9.06 -5.90
N MET A 33 -6.32 -9.83 -6.86
CA MET A 33 -5.22 -9.44 -7.74
C MET A 33 -5.63 -9.62 -9.20
N GLN A 34 -5.57 -8.52 -9.95
CA GLN A 34 -5.75 -8.51 -11.38
C GLN A 34 -4.45 -8.09 -12.05
N PHE A 35 -3.88 -8.97 -12.87
CA PHE A 35 -2.58 -8.77 -13.49
C PHE A 35 -2.73 -8.64 -15.01
N VAL A 36 -2.04 -7.67 -15.59
CA VAL A 36 -2.04 -7.36 -17.02
C VAL A 36 -0.60 -7.36 -17.52
N LEU A 37 -0.31 -8.28 -18.44
CA LEU A 37 0.97 -8.34 -19.15
C LEU A 37 0.85 -7.55 -20.45
N LYS A 38 1.72 -6.54 -20.63
CA LYS A 38 1.71 -5.75 -21.87
C LYS A 38 2.16 -6.63 -23.04
N GLY A 39 1.38 -6.63 -24.12
CA GLY A 39 1.64 -7.44 -25.31
C GLY A 39 0.91 -8.78 -25.36
N MET A 40 0.14 -9.14 -24.31
CA MET A 40 -0.78 -10.27 -24.36
C MET A 40 -2.21 -9.81 -24.62
N PRO A 41 -2.93 -10.38 -25.60
CA PRO A 41 -4.32 -10.02 -25.88
C PRO A 41 -5.33 -10.65 -24.91
N ILE A 42 -4.88 -11.51 -23.98
CA ILE A 42 -5.73 -12.23 -23.03
C ILE A 42 -5.67 -11.56 -21.66
N GLN A 43 -6.82 -11.25 -21.09
CA GLN A 43 -6.91 -10.85 -19.68
C GLN A 43 -6.79 -12.11 -18.80
N MET A 44 -5.81 -12.10 -17.90
CA MET A 44 -5.69 -13.17 -16.92
C MET A 44 -6.84 -13.13 -15.92
N PRO A 45 -7.29 -14.29 -15.41
CA PRO A 45 -8.33 -14.33 -14.39
C PRO A 45 -7.88 -13.59 -13.13
N VAL A 46 -8.85 -12.96 -12.46
CA VAL A 46 -8.60 -12.38 -11.13
C VAL A 46 -8.32 -13.53 -10.17
N THR A 47 -7.24 -13.40 -9.42
CA THR A 47 -6.88 -14.35 -8.35
C THR A 47 -7.20 -13.73 -7.00
N THR A 48 -7.63 -14.54 -6.05
CA THR A 48 -7.87 -14.11 -4.67
C THR A 48 -7.05 -14.96 -3.71
N PHE A 49 -6.54 -14.33 -2.67
CA PHE A 49 -5.80 -15.00 -1.61
C PHE A 49 -5.97 -14.27 -0.29
N GLN A 50 -5.82 -14.99 0.81
CA GLN A 50 -5.88 -14.40 2.14
C GLN A 50 -4.49 -14.15 2.71
N GLN A 51 -4.33 -13.03 3.40
CA GLN A 51 -3.08 -12.65 4.04
C GLN A 51 -3.33 -12.15 5.45
N CYS A 52 -2.56 -12.68 6.40
CA CYS A 52 -2.44 -12.07 7.72
C CYS A 52 -1.48 -10.88 7.63
N ILE A 53 -1.96 -9.69 7.98
CA ILE A 53 -1.21 -8.44 8.00
C ILE A 53 -0.99 -8.04 9.46
N THR A 54 0.28 -7.98 9.88
CA THR A 54 0.68 -7.53 11.23
C THR A 54 0.84 -6.01 11.29
N ALA A 55 0.93 -5.45 12.50
CA ALA A 55 1.25 -4.03 12.67
C ALA A 55 2.63 -3.68 12.07
N GLN A 56 3.59 -4.60 12.16
CA GLN A 56 4.91 -4.40 11.58
C GLN A 56 4.86 -4.35 10.04
N ASP A 57 4.00 -5.17 9.43
CA ASP A 57 3.80 -5.18 7.97
C ASP A 57 3.22 -3.86 7.46
N VAL A 58 2.36 -3.22 8.25
CA VAL A 58 1.81 -1.91 7.88
C VAL A 58 2.89 -0.83 7.96
N VAL A 59 3.76 -0.88 8.99
CA VAL A 59 4.82 0.10 9.21
C VAL A 59 5.92 0.00 8.16
N ASN A 60 6.33 -1.20 7.77
CA ASN A 60 7.41 -1.42 6.79
C ASN A 60 6.90 -1.54 5.33
N GLY A 61 5.59 -1.43 5.11
CA GLY A 61 4.95 -1.52 3.79
C GLY A 61 4.74 -2.95 3.27
N MET A 62 5.11 -3.98 4.03
CA MET A 62 4.88 -5.38 3.64
C MET A 62 3.41 -5.77 3.62
N ALA A 63 2.52 -4.95 4.18
CA ALA A 63 1.07 -5.11 4.04
C ALA A 63 0.59 -5.09 2.57
N TYR A 64 1.39 -4.54 1.66
CA TYR A 64 1.10 -4.50 0.23
C TYR A 64 1.89 -5.53 -0.59
N ALA A 65 2.78 -6.29 0.04
CA ALA A 65 3.50 -7.40 -0.57
C ALA A 65 2.69 -8.69 -0.43
N SER A 66 2.88 -9.64 -1.35
CA SER A 66 2.35 -11.00 -1.19
C SER A 66 3.13 -11.75 -0.11
N SER A 67 2.41 -12.42 0.79
CA SER A 67 2.95 -13.24 1.88
C SER A 67 3.83 -14.40 1.42
N GLU A 68 3.63 -14.88 0.19
CA GLU A 68 4.42 -15.96 -0.40
C GLU A 68 5.81 -15.48 -0.84
N ASN A 69 6.02 -14.17 -0.93
CA ASN A 69 7.21 -13.57 -1.48
C ASN A 69 8.12 -12.95 -0.41
N LYS A 70 8.91 -13.82 0.23
CA LYS A 70 9.89 -13.42 1.26
C LYS A 70 11.00 -12.52 0.72
N ASP A 71 11.22 -12.50 -0.59
CA ASP A 71 12.25 -11.70 -1.27
C ASP A 71 11.68 -10.39 -1.86
N CYS A 72 10.70 -9.79 -1.20
CA CYS A 72 10.10 -8.52 -1.60
C CYS A 72 10.69 -7.36 -0.78
N LYS A 73 11.25 -6.37 -1.47
CA LYS A 73 11.77 -5.13 -0.89
C LYS A 73 10.84 -3.98 -1.23
N ILE A 74 10.30 -3.34 -0.20
CA ILE A 74 9.55 -2.09 -0.30
C ILE A 74 10.47 -0.93 0.07
N SER A 75 10.41 0.17 -0.67
CA SER A 75 11.20 1.38 -0.43
C SER A 75 10.42 2.63 -0.83
N ASN A 76 10.89 3.81 -0.40
CA ASN A 76 10.24 5.09 -0.69
C ASN A 76 8.74 5.10 -0.35
N LEU A 77 8.38 4.42 0.75
CA LEU A 77 7.02 4.37 1.27
C LEU A 77 6.61 5.77 1.73
N ASN A 78 5.54 6.27 1.13
CA ASN A 78 4.91 7.53 1.50
C ASN A 78 3.43 7.27 1.78
N GLN A 79 3.00 7.62 2.99
CA GLN A 79 1.62 7.54 3.45
C GLN A 79 1.18 8.93 3.91
N SER A 80 0.19 9.49 3.24
CA SER A 80 -0.33 10.84 3.53
C SER A 80 -1.84 10.87 3.38
N GLY A 81 -2.55 11.00 4.50
CA GLY A 81 -3.98 10.75 4.51
C GLY A 81 -4.27 9.34 4.00
N ASN A 82 -5.34 9.16 3.24
CA ASN A 82 -5.66 7.86 2.65
C ASN A 82 -4.76 7.48 1.46
N LYS A 83 -3.79 8.30 1.05
CA LYS A 83 -2.93 8.01 -0.11
C LYS A 83 -1.70 7.22 0.31
N VAL A 84 -1.35 6.21 -0.49
CA VAL A 84 -0.11 5.45 -0.35
C VAL A 84 0.64 5.41 -1.67
N SER A 85 1.97 5.47 -1.62
CA SER A 85 2.84 5.12 -2.74
C SER A 85 4.15 4.53 -2.24
N TYR A 86 4.74 3.63 -3.02
CA TYR A 86 6.01 2.97 -2.68
C TYR A 86 6.67 2.40 -3.94
N ASP A 87 7.98 2.24 -3.90
CA ASP A 87 8.71 1.45 -4.89
C ASP A 87 8.84 0.02 -4.39
N PHE A 88 8.74 -0.93 -5.32
CA PHE A 88 8.86 -2.35 -5.02
C PHE A 88 9.94 -3.00 -5.90
N ASN A 89 10.62 -3.97 -5.31
CA ASN A 89 11.49 -4.90 -6.01
C ASN A 89 11.26 -6.27 -5.38
N CYS A 90 10.52 -7.14 -6.06
CA CYS A 90 10.02 -8.40 -5.49
C CYS A 90 10.25 -9.55 -6.49
N ALA A 91 10.43 -10.79 -6.01
CA ALA A 91 10.59 -11.92 -6.92
C ALA A 91 9.21 -12.35 -7.45
N ALA A 92 9.02 -12.62 -8.74
CA ALA A 92 7.72 -13.12 -9.20
C ALA A 92 7.36 -14.47 -8.53
N GLN A 93 8.39 -15.27 -8.25
CA GLN A 93 8.37 -16.53 -7.51
C GLN A 93 9.78 -16.80 -6.97
N GLN A 94 9.95 -17.76 -6.07
CA GLN A 94 11.28 -18.13 -5.57
C GLN A 94 12.22 -18.51 -6.73
N GLY A 95 13.36 -17.82 -6.85
CA GLY A 95 14.32 -18.01 -7.94
C GLY A 95 13.89 -17.46 -9.31
N GLY A 96 12.72 -16.80 -9.39
CA GLY A 96 12.18 -16.24 -10.63
C GLY A 96 12.66 -14.80 -10.93
N PRO A 97 12.18 -14.22 -12.05
CA PRO A 97 12.50 -12.85 -12.45
C PRO A 97 12.02 -11.84 -11.39
N ARG A 98 12.71 -10.70 -11.30
CA ARG A 98 12.35 -9.61 -10.39
C ARG A 98 11.27 -8.74 -11.01
N MET A 99 10.18 -8.52 -10.28
CA MET A 99 9.22 -7.45 -10.54
C MET A 99 9.72 -6.17 -9.87
N VAL A 100 10.05 -5.16 -10.67
CA VAL A 100 10.56 -3.87 -10.19
C VAL A 100 9.69 -2.75 -10.72
N GLY A 101 9.26 -1.85 -9.86
CA GLY A 101 8.37 -0.77 -10.27
C GLY A 101 7.90 0.12 -9.12
N ARG A 102 6.81 0.83 -9.37
CA ARG A 102 6.20 1.75 -8.41
C ARG A 102 4.71 1.43 -8.25
N ALA A 103 4.24 1.60 -7.03
CA ALA A 103 2.86 1.43 -6.65
C ALA A 103 2.28 2.74 -6.12
N SER A 104 1.00 2.96 -6.37
CA SER A 104 0.24 4.06 -5.76
C SER A 104 -1.23 3.71 -5.62
N GLY A 105 -1.91 4.34 -4.67
CA GLY A 105 -3.33 4.12 -4.47
C GLY A 105 -3.85 4.66 -3.15
N ILE A 106 -4.92 4.03 -2.68
CA ILE A 106 -5.63 4.43 -1.47
C ILE A 106 -5.53 3.30 -0.44
N SER A 107 -5.14 3.64 0.78
CA SER A 107 -5.14 2.77 1.95
C SER A 107 -6.05 3.36 3.03
N HIS A 108 -6.81 2.50 3.70
CA HIS A 108 -7.70 2.89 4.80
C HIS A 108 -7.73 1.79 5.87
N ALA A 109 -8.47 2.01 6.95
CA ALA A 109 -8.42 1.16 8.14
C ALA A 109 -8.71 -0.33 7.86
N THR A 110 -9.60 -0.64 6.93
CA THR A 110 -10.07 -2.01 6.67
C THR A 110 -9.79 -2.51 5.25
N GLY A 111 -8.88 -1.86 4.52
CA GLY A 111 -8.60 -2.23 3.14
C GLY A 111 -7.68 -1.28 2.39
N TYR A 112 -7.41 -1.64 1.15
CA TYR A 112 -6.68 -0.79 0.21
C TYR A 112 -7.06 -1.09 -1.23
N ASN A 113 -6.83 -0.12 -2.11
CA ASN A 113 -6.89 -0.25 -3.56
C ASN A 113 -5.59 0.35 -4.12
N VAL A 114 -4.71 -0.50 -4.64
CA VAL A 114 -3.37 -0.10 -5.10
C VAL A 114 -3.18 -0.56 -6.54
N MET A 115 -2.65 0.35 -7.36
CA MET A 115 -2.16 0.05 -8.70
C MET A 115 -0.64 -0.04 -8.64
N MET A 116 -0.09 -1.12 -9.17
CA MET A 116 1.34 -1.36 -9.34
C MET A 116 1.66 -1.37 -10.83
N GLU A 117 2.71 -0.67 -11.21
CA GLU A 117 3.22 -0.66 -12.57
C GLU A 117 4.71 -0.88 -12.54
N GLY A 118 5.22 -1.68 -13.47
CA GLY A 118 6.61 -2.02 -13.46
C GLY A 118 7.02 -2.93 -14.59
N ARG A 119 8.18 -3.55 -14.38
CA ARG A 119 8.78 -4.47 -15.32
C ARG A 119 9.37 -5.71 -14.67
N PHE A 120 9.49 -6.78 -15.45
CA PHE A 120 10.28 -7.95 -15.12
C PHE A 120 11.76 -7.71 -15.44
N ASN A 121 12.64 -8.22 -14.58
CA ASN A 121 14.08 -8.21 -14.74
C ASN A 121 14.68 -9.57 -14.32
N PRO A 122 15.15 -10.42 -15.27
CA PRO A 122 15.10 -10.22 -16.72
C PRO A 122 13.66 -10.28 -17.28
N ALA A 123 13.47 -9.85 -18.53
CA ALA A 123 12.17 -9.96 -19.21
C ALA A 123 11.75 -11.44 -19.36
N VAL A 124 10.44 -11.70 -19.32
CA VAL A 124 9.85 -13.04 -19.41
C VAL A 124 9.28 -13.22 -20.80
N GLU A 125 9.85 -14.12 -21.61
CA GLU A 125 9.33 -14.42 -22.95
C GLU A 125 9.12 -13.17 -23.84
N GLY A 126 10.01 -12.18 -23.72
CA GLY A 126 9.90 -10.90 -24.46
C GLY A 126 8.91 -9.89 -23.87
N MET A 127 8.14 -10.28 -22.86
CA MET A 127 7.28 -9.39 -22.07
C MET A 127 8.09 -8.78 -20.93
N SER A 128 8.22 -7.46 -20.97
CA SER A 128 8.95 -6.72 -19.94
C SER A 128 8.04 -5.96 -19.01
N GLU A 129 6.92 -5.39 -19.46
CA GLU A 129 6.07 -4.50 -18.66
C GLU A 129 4.81 -5.20 -18.13
N PHE A 130 4.38 -4.79 -16.94
CA PHE A 130 3.12 -5.23 -16.36
C PHE A 130 2.40 -4.12 -15.60
N SER A 131 1.09 -4.30 -15.45
CA SER A 131 0.27 -3.57 -14.48
C SER A 131 -0.46 -4.57 -13.60
N GLN A 132 -0.59 -4.28 -12.32
CA GLN A 132 -1.24 -5.12 -11.34
C GLN A 132 -2.13 -4.27 -10.44
N LYS A 133 -3.42 -4.59 -10.39
CA LYS A 133 -4.38 -4.00 -9.47
C LYS A 133 -4.59 -4.93 -8.28
N LEU A 134 -4.45 -4.37 -7.08
CA LEU A 134 -4.75 -5.05 -5.83
C LEU A 134 -5.90 -4.36 -5.12
N ASN A 135 -6.90 -5.14 -4.69
CA ASN A 135 -7.94 -4.65 -3.77
C ASN A 135 -8.02 -5.60 -2.57
N ALA A 136 -7.93 -5.05 -1.37
CA ALA A 136 -7.93 -5.82 -0.14
C ALA A 136 -9.06 -5.40 0.80
N THR A 137 -9.68 -6.39 1.45
CA THR A 137 -10.75 -6.20 2.43
C THR A 137 -10.44 -6.98 3.70
N ARG A 138 -10.48 -6.32 4.85
CA ARG A 138 -10.27 -6.96 6.16
C ARG A 138 -11.43 -7.90 6.49
N LEU A 139 -11.12 -9.16 6.77
CA LEU A 139 -12.07 -10.19 7.18
C LEU A 139 -12.21 -10.31 8.70
N GLY A 140 -11.18 -9.93 9.46
CA GLY A 140 -11.18 -10.11 10.90
C GLY A 140 -9.79 -10.19 11.48
N ASN A 141 -9.65 -10.86 12.62
CA ASN A 141 -8.35 -11.14 13.22
C ASN A 141 -7.69 -12.31 12.49
N CYS A 142 -6.36 -12.35 12.48
CA CYS A 142 -5.65 -13.54 12.02
C CYS A 142 -5.97 -14.72 12.95
N SER A 143 -6.12 -15.91 12.36
CA SER A 143 -6.14 -17.15 13.12
C SER A 143 -4.80 -17.34 13.84
N LYS A 144 -4.84 -17.94 15.04
CA LYS A 144 -3.64 -18.33 15.78
C LYS A 144 -3.00 -19.57 15.19
#